data_AF-A0A3D0ZJ40-F1
#
_entry.id   AF-A0A3D0ZJ40-F1
#
_cell.length_a   1.000
_cell.length_b   1.000
_cell.length_c   1.000
_cell.angle_alpha   90.00
_cell.angle_beta   90.00
_cell.angle_gamma   90.00
#
_symmetry.space_group_name_H-M   'P 1'
#
loop_
_entity.id
_entity.type
_entity.pdbx_description
1 polymer ?
#
loop_
_entity_poly.entity_id
_entity_poly.type
_entity_poly.pdbx_seq_one_letter_code
_entity_poly.pdbx_strand_id
1 'polypeptide(L)'
;AKYTGSTKESPNGLGATLQTIGSSYISLLQTAVVPLIFTAVVSSISNLRQVSNAAKLAWNTLLWFAITSLIAVLIGIGLGVLLQPGANTGITQQAKYSGKSGDWWSFLIGLFPKNFLGLGASSTVTEGANAATTVSTSVSFNVLQILVIAIAVGVAALKVGKAAEPFLNLNASALAV
;
A
#
# COMPACT_ATOMS: atom_id res chain seq x y z
N ALA A 1 -23.69 -12.71 -3.83
CA ALA A 1 -23.70 -13.65 -2.70
C ALA A 1 -25.12 -13.97 -2.23
N LYS A 2 -25.88 -13.01 -1.65
CA LYS A 2 -27.21 -13.29 -1.06
C LYS A 2 -28.25 -13.85 -2.05
N TYR A 3 -28.15 -13.51 -3.34
CA TYR A 3 -29.07 -13.96 -4.41
C TYR A 3 -28.47 -15.00 -5.37
N THR A 4 -27.20 -15.35 -5.21
CA THR A 4 -26.48 -16.24 -6.14
C THR A 4 -26.17 -17.61 -5.55
N GLY A 5 -26.41 -17.83 -4.26
CA GLY A 5 -26.09 -19.09 -3.56
C GLY A 5 -24.58 -19.37 -3.42
N SER A 6 -23.70 -18.51 -3.95
CA SER A 6 -22.25 -18.66 -3.84
C SER A 6 -21.78 -18.24 -2.44
N THR A 7 -21.34 -19.20 -1.64
CA THR A 7 -20.67 -18.96 -0.36
C THR A 7 -19.16 -19.13 -0.51
N LYS A 8 -18.37 -18.63 0.46
CA LYS A 8 -16.90 -18.83 0.46
C LYS A 8 -16.50 -20.30 0.51
N GLU A 9 -17.37 -21.17 1.07
CA GLU A 9 -17.14 -22.61 1.22
C GLU A 9 -17.65 -23.43 0.03
N SER A 10 -18.52 -22.87 -0.82
CA SER A 10 -19.09 -23.55 -1.99
C SER A 10 -19.38 -22.54 -3.11
N PRO A 11 -18.33 -22.13 -3.86
CA PRO A 11 -18.52 -21.19 -4.96
C PRO A 11 -19.24 -21.88 -6.12
N ASN A 12 -20.29 -21.25 -6.64
CA ASN A 12 -20.85 -21.64 -7.93
C ASN A 12 -19.88 -21.23 -9.06
N GLY A 13 -20.05 -21.77 -10.28
CA GLY A 13 -19.12 -21.52 -11.40
C GLY A 13 -18.93 -20.03 -11.72
N LEU A 14 -19.97 -19.22 -11.55
CA LEU A 14 -19.89 -17.75 -11.68
C LEU A 14 -19.05 -17.12 -10.57
N GLY A 15 -19.27 -17.50 -9.32
CA GLY A 15 -18.53 -16.98 -8.16
C GLY A 15 -17.05 -17.34 -8.22
N ALA A 16 -16.72 -18.57 -8.62
CA ALA A 16 -15.34 -19.00 -8.83
C ALA A 16 -14.66 -18.20 -9.95
N THR A 17 -15.34 -18.02 -11.08
CA THR A 17 -14.80 -17.23 -12.21
C THR A 17 -14.57 -15.78 -11.81
N LEU A 18 -15.55 -15.16 -11.14
CA LEU A 18 -15.46 -13.76 -10.71
C LEU A 18 -14.38 -13.55 -9.65
N GLN A 19 -14.19 -14.53 -8.75
CA GLN A 19 -13.11 -14.52 -7.78
C GLN A 19 -11.74 -14.59 -8.46
N THR A 20 -11.56 -15.49 -9.42
CA THR A 20 -10.31 -15.62 -10.19
C THR A 20 -9.99 -14.34 -10.97
N ILE A 21 -10.98 -13.74 -11.62
CA ILE A 21 -10.80 -12.47 -12.34
C ILE A 21 -10.43 -11.36 -11.36
N GLY A 22 -11.15 -11.24 -10.24
CA GLY A 22 -10.90 -10.24 -9.22
C GLY A 22 -9.50 -10.36 -8.60
N SER A 23 -9.08 -11.57 -8.22
CA SER A 23 -7.75 -11.79 -7.65
C SER A 23 -6.63 -11.54 -8.67
N SER A 24 -6.83 -11.92 -9.93
CA SER A 24 -5.87 -11.65 -11.00
C SER A 24 -5.72 -10.16 -11.26
N TYR A 25 -6.82 -9.42 -11.32
CA TYR A 25 -6.81 -7.97 -11.48
C TYR A 25 -6.06 -7.27 -10.33
N ILE A 26 -6.34 -7.64 -9.07
CA ILE A 26 -5.63 -7.09 -7.90
C ILE A 26 -4.14 -7.40 -7.99
N SER A 27 -3.76 -8.61 -8.42
CA SER A 27 -2.36 -9.01 -8.58
C SER A 27 -1.64 -8.16 -9.64
N LEU A 28 -2.30 -7.88 -10.76
CA LEU A 28 -1.78 -6.98 -11.79
C LEU A 28 -1.60 -5.55 -11.27
N LEU A 29 -2.59 -5.02 -10.53
CA LEU A 29 -2.46 -3.72 -9.88
C LEU A 29 -1.28 -3.69 -8.90
N GLN A 30 -1.16 -4.68 -8.02
CA GLN A 30 -0.07 -4.74 -7.04
C GLN A 30 1.32 -4.82 -7.71
N THR A 31 1.42 -5.57 -8.81
CA THR A 31 2.68 -5.71 -9.57
C THR A 31 3.07 -4.39 -10.24
N ALA A 32 2.11 -3.64 -10.78
CA ALA A 32 2.36 -2.36 -11.43
C ALA A 32 2.69 -1.23 -10.44
N VAL A 33 2.12 -1.27 -9.23
CA VAL A 33 2.28 -0.22 -8.22
C VAL A 33 3.74 -0.07 -7.76
N VAL A 34 4.49 -1.16 -7.60
CA VAL A 34 5.88 -1.13 -7.10
C VAL A 34 6.82 -0.29 -7.98
N PRO A 35 6.98 -0.59 -9.29
CA PRO A 35 7.84 0.20 -10.17
C PRO A 35 7.31 1.63 -10.34
N LEU A 36 5.99 1.82 -10.42
CA LEU A 36 5.38 3.14 -10.60
C LEU A 36 5.66 4.07 -9.42
N ILE A 37 5.54 3.58 -8.18
CA ILE A 37 5.88 4.37 -6.99
C ILE A 37 7.36 4.75 -7.00
N PHE A 38 8.24 3.81 -7.32
CA PHE A 38 9.67 4.05 -7.34
C PHE A 38 10.04 5.13 -8.36
N THR A 39 9.61 4.97 -9.62
CA THR A 39 9.92 5.93 -10.69
C THR A 39 9.29 7.30 -10.41
N ALA A 40 8.06 7.33 -9.90
CA ALA A 40 7.37 8.58 -9.55
C ALA A 40 8.08 9.37 -8.46
N VAL A 41 8.52 8.71 -7.40
CA VAL A 41 9.22 9.38 -6.30
C VAL A 41 10.59 9.87 -6.74
N VAL A 42 11.38 9.04 -7.44
CA VAL A 42 12.70 9.43 -7.96
C VAL A 42 12.57 10.61 -8.94
N SER A 43 11.60 10.57 -9.85
CA SER A 43 11.32 11.66 -10.80
C SER A 43 10.87 12.93 -10.07
N SER A 44 9.96 12.82 -9.10
CA SER A 44 9.48 13.95 -8.29
C SER A 44 10.63 14.66 -7.57
N ILE A 45 11.53 13.89 -6.94
CA ILE A 45 12.72 14.44 -6.27
C ILE A 45 13.66 15.09 -7.28
N SER A 46 13.82 14.48 -8.46
CA SER A 46 14.66 15.02 -9.53
C SER A 46 14.18 16.38 -10.04
N ASN A 47 12.87 16.58 -10.10
CA ASN A 47 12.30 17.87 -10.48
C ASN A 47 12.56 18.98 -9.46
N LEU A 48 12.78 18.63 -8.18
CA LEU A 48 13.12 19.62 -7.15
C LEU A 48 14.49 20.29 -7.38
N ARG A 49 15.40 19.69 -8.18
CA ARG A 49 16.68 20.32 -8.56
C ARG A 49 16.50 21.66 -9.28
N GLN A 50 15.36 21.84 -9.97
CA GLN A 50 15.09 23.02 -10.79
C GLN A 50 14.46 24.17 -9.98
N VAL A 51 14.12 23.96 -8.70
CA VAL A 51 13.39 24.93 -7.88
C VAL A 51 14.30 25.51 -6.80
N SER A 52 14.47 26.83 -6.79
CA SER A 52 15.16 27.53 -5.71
C SER A 52 14.32 27.45 -4.41
N ASN A 53 14.97 27.24 -3.27
CA ASN A 53 14.29 27.02 -1.98
C ASN A 53 13.29 25.86 -1.96
N ALA A 54 13.49 24.83 -2.79
CA ALA A 54 12.62 23.64 -2.87
C ALA A 54 12.31 23.02 -1.50
N ALA A 55 13.29 22.95 -0.60
CA ALA A 55 13.09 22.38 0.74
C ALA A 55 12.08 23.16 1.59
N LYS A 56 12.10 24.50 1.54
CA LYS A 56 11.17 25.36 2.29
C LYS A 56 9.75 25.25 1.71
N LEU A 57 9.65 25.23 0.38
CA LEU A 57 8.36 25.05 -0.30
C LEU A 57 7.76 23.68 0.05
N ALA A 58 8.55 22.61 -0.08
CA ALA A 58 8.11 21.26 0.25
C ALA A 58 7.66 21.12 1.71
N TRP A 59 8.41 21.69 2.66
CA TRP A 59 8.03 21.66 4.08
C TRP A 59 6.72 22.39 4.35
N ASN A 60 6.53 23.58 3.78
CA ASN A 60 5.29 24.35 3.94
C ASN A 60 4.09 23.58 3.37
N THR A 61 4.25 22.98 2.19
CA THR A 61 3.23 22.15 1.55
C THR A 61 2.93 20.91 2.38
N LEU A 62 3.95 20.22 2.91
CA LEU A 62 3.78 19.05 3.76
C LEU A 62 3.03 19.40 5.05
N LEU A 63 3.37 20.50 5.71
CA LEU A 63 2.73 20.94 6.94
C LEU A 63 1.27 21.30 6.70
N TRP A 64 0.98 21.99 5.60
CA TRP A 64 -0.38 22.29 5.17
C TRP A 64 -1.20 21.02 4.89
N PHE A 65 -0.63 20.04 4.17
CA PHE A 65 -1.28 18.74 3.94
C PHE A 65 -1.48 17.95 5.22
N ALA A 66 -0.53 17.98 6.16
CA ALA A 66 -0.63 17.28 7.43
C ALA A 66 -1.78 17.84 8.29
N ILE A 67 -1.91 19.17 8.36
CA ILE A 67 -2.99 19.81 9.12
C ILE A 67 -4.35 19.53 8.49
N THR A 68 -4.47 19.69 7.17
CA THR A 68 -5.74 19.47 6.46
C THR A 68 -6.16 18.00 6.50
N SER A 69 -5.22 17.06 6.33
CA SER A 69 -5.50 15.63 6.47
C SER A 69 -5.86 15.24 7.91
N LEU A 70 -5.23 15.82 8.92
CA LEU A 70 -5.60 15.61 10.32
C LEU A 70 -7.05 16.04 10.58
N ILE A 71 -7.44 17.23 10.11
CA ILE A 71 -8.82 17.71 10.22
C ILE A 71 -9.79 16.75 9.50
N ALA A 72 -9.46 16.32 8.28
CA ALA A 72 -10.29 15.38 7.53
C ALA A 72 -10.46 14.04 8.24
N VAL A 73 -9.39 13.49 8.83
CA VAL A 73 -9.42 12.25 9.62
C VAL A 73 -10.29 12.40 10.86
N LEU A 74 -10.17 13.52 11.58
CA LEU A 74 -11.01 13.79 12.76
C LEU A 74 -12.49 13.86 12.40
N ILE A 75 -12.83 14.52 11.29
CA ILE A 75 -14.20 14.57 10.78
C ILE A 75 -14.68 13.16 10.40
N GLY A 76 -13.86 12.39 9.66
CA GLY A 76 -14.19 11.02 9.26
C GLY A 76 -14.46 10.09 10.43
N ILE A 77 -13.64 10.16 11.48
CA ILE A 77 -13.84 9.40 12.72
C ILE A 77 -15.11 9.89 13.43
N GLY A 78 -15.31 11.20 13.56
CA GLY A 78 -16.50 11.77 14.19
C GLY A 78 -17.80 11.33 13.50
N LEU A 79 -17.84 11.41 12.17
CA LEU A 79 -18.95 10.92 11.36
C LEU A 79 -19.11 9.40 11.48
N GLY A 80 -18.02 8.64 11.47
CA GLY A 80 -18.07 7.18 11.62
C GLY A 80 -18.68 6.74 12.95
N VAL A 81 -18.36 7.43 14.05
CA VAL A 81 -18.93 7.16 15.37
C VAL A 81 -20.39 7.62 15.46
N LEU A 82 -20.75 8.72 14.79
CA LEU A 82 -22.10 9.30 14.84
C LEU A 82 -23.10 8.51 13.98
N LEU A 83 -22.74 8.21 12.73
CA LEU A 83 -23.60 7.52 11.76
C LEU A 83 -23.61 6.00 11.96
N GLN A 84 -22.57 5.46 12.60
CA GLN A 84 -22.38 4.02 12.83
C GLN A 84 -22.69 3.17 11.59
N PRO A 85 -22.04 3.44 10.44
CA PRO A 85 -22.32 2.71 9.21
C PRO A 85 -22.01 1.22 9.41
N GLY A 86 -23.03 0.38 9.33
CA GLY A 86 -22.91 -1.06 9.60
C GLY A 86 -23.70 -1.55 10.82
N ALA A 87 -24.16 -0.63 11.69
CA ALA A 87 -25.13 -0.96 12.72
C ALA A 87 -26.38 -1.60 12.08
N ASN A 88 -26.94 -2.64 12.71
CA ASN A 88 -28.14 -3.35 12.26
C ASN A 88 -28.04 -4.06 10.89
N THR A 89 -26.84 -4.28 10.35
CA THR A 89 -26.65 -5.06 9.10
C THR A 89 -26.88 -6.57 9.27
N GLY A 90 -27.10 -7.05 10.50
CA GLY A 90 -27.29 -8.48 10.80
C GLY A 90 -26.02 -9.31 10.61
N ILE A 91 -24.86 -8.68 10.36
CA ILE A 91 -23.57 -9.35 10.36
C ILE A 91 -23.24 -9.66 11.82
N THR A 92 -23.43 -10.91 12.23
CA THR A 92 -22.98 -11.40 13.54
C THR A 92 -21.49 -11.10 13.66
N GLN A 93 -21.08 -10.40 14.73
CA GLN A 93 -19.68 -10.16 15.05
C GLN A 93 -18.93 -11.48 14.99
N GLN A 94 -18.18 -11.70 13.90
CA GLN A 94 -17.20 -12.78 13.90
C GLN A 94 -16.21 -12.46 15.01
N ALA A 95 -16.14 -13.37 16.00
CA ALA A 95 -15.26 -13.48 17.15
C ALA A 95 -14.48 -12.21 17.52
N LYS A 96 -14.73 -11.69 18.75
CA LYS A 96 -13.94 -10.65 19.45
C LYS A 96 -12.59 -10.43 18.78
N TYR A 97 -12.52 -9.46 17.87
CA TYR A 97 -11.26 -9.02 17.32
C TYR A 97 -10.48 -8.45 18.51
N SER A 98 -9.51 -9.22 19.01
CA SER A 98 -8.55 -8.72 19.99
C SER A 98 -7.71 -7.71 19.24
N GLY A 99 -8.20 -6.48 19.16
CA GLY A 99 -7.57 -5.41 18.43
C GLY A 99 -6.14 -5.27 18.94
N LYS A 100 -5.18 -5.64 18.10
CA LYS A 100 -3.85 -5.09 18.25
C LYS A 100 -4.01 -3.61 17.94
N SER A 101 -4.14 -2.78 18.97
CA SER A 101 -3.93 -1.35 18.84
C SER A 101 -2.57 -1.17 18.18
N GLY A 102 -2.55 -0.57 16.99
CA GLY A 102 -1.31 -0.38 16.25
C GLY A 102 -0.34 0.43 17.09
N ASP A 103 0.82 -0.15 17.41
CA ASP A 103 1.86 0.55 18.13
C ASP A 103 2.50 1.58 17.19
N TRP A 104 2.38 2.87 17.54
CA TRP A 104 2.99 3.95 16.75
C TRP A 104 4.49 3.74 16.56
N TRP A 105 5.15 3.16 17.56
CA TRP A 105 6.56 2.82 17.48
C TRP A 105 6.85 1.71 16.46
N SER A 106 5.96 0.72 16.35
CA SER A 106 6.07 -0.35 15.35
C SER A 106 5.90 0.18 13.93
N PHE A 107 5.05 1.20 13.73
CA PHE A 107 4.93 1.90 12.45
C PHE A 107 6.24 2.60 12.06
N LEU A 108 6.86 3.33 13.00
CA LEU A 108 8.14 4.02 12.75
C LEU A 108 9.27 3.04 12.42
N ILE A 109 9.36 1.93 13.16
CA ILE A 109 10.33 0.87 12.84
C ILE A 109 10.03 0.24 11.48
N GLY A 110 8.75 0.15 11.11
CA GLY A 110 8.29 -0.37 9.82
C GLY A 110 8.72 0.47 8.61
N LEU A 111 9.09 1.74 8.80
CA LEU A 111 9.67 2.60 7.75
C LEU A 111 11.03 2.09 7.27
N PHE A 112 11.81 1.44 8.15
CA PHE A 112 13.12 0.96 7.78
C PHE A 112 12.99 -0.21 6.81
N PRO A 113 13.54 -0.09 5.58
CA PRO A 113 13.44 -1.14 4.60
C PRO A 113 14.25 -2.36 5.05
N LYS A 114 13.63 -3.53 4.96
CA LYS A 114 14.32 -4.81 5.20
C LYS A 114 14.97 -5.35 3.94
N ASN A 115 14.42 -4.99 2.78
CA ASN A 115 14.88 -5.37 1.46
C ASN A 115 14.47 -4.31 0.43
N PHE A 116 15.16 -4.27 -0.72
CA PHE A 116 14.98 -3.21 -1.73
C PHE A 116 13.57 -3.13 -2.35
N LEU A 117 12.85 -4.25 -2.39
CA LEU A 117 11.52 -4.33 -2.99
C LEU A 117 10.39 -4.31 -1.94
N GLY A 118 10.71 -4.19 -0.65
CA GLY A 118 9.71 -4.30 0.44
C GLY A 118 8.97 -5.64 0.43
N LEU A 119 9.64 -6.74 0.10
CA LEU A 119 9.04 -8.04 -0.11
C LEU A 119 8.80 -8.71 1.24
N GLY A 120 7.55 -9.05 1.53
CA GLY A 120 7.16 -9.92 2.61
C GLY A 120 6.52 -11.19 2.07
N ALA A 121 6.94 -12.34 2.56
CA ALA A 121 6.24 -13.60 2.33
C ALA A 121 5.51 -13.99 3.62
N SER A 122 4.19 -14.11 3.56
CA SER A 122 3.38 -14.67 4.63
C SER A 122 2.89 -16.05 4.22
N SER A 123 3.24 -17.07 4.99
CA SER A 123 2.71 -18.42 4.79
C SER A 123 1.61 -18.66 5.82
N THR A 124 0.40 -18.91 5.35
CA THR A 124 -0.71 -19.35 6.18
C THR A 124 -0.89 -20.84 5.98
N VAL A 125 -0.77 -21.59 7.07
CA VAL A 125 -1.08 -23.02 7.09
C VAL A 125 -2.55 -23.14 7.42
N THR A 126 -3.35 -23.62 6.47
CA THR A 126 -4.76 -23.95 6.74
C THR A 126 -4.84 -25.45 6.94
N GLU A 127 -4.99 -25.87 8.19
CA GLU A 127 -5.29 -27.25 8.53
C GLU A 127 -6.78 -27.51 8.27
N GLY A 128 -7.08 -28.24 7.18
CA GLY A 128 -8.43 -28.70 6.88
C GLY A 128 -8.78 -29.97 7.65
N ALA A 129 -10.05 -30.11 8.05
CA ALA A 129 -10.58 -31.25 8.83
C ALA A 129 -10.40 -32.64 8.19
N ASN A 130 -9.95 -32.73 6.92
CA ASN A 130 -9.66 -33.97 6.21
C ASN A 130 -8.22 -33.98 5.67
N ALA A 131 -7.22 -34.13 6.54
CA ALA A 131 -5.84 -34.57 6.27
C ALA A 131 -5.06 -33.95 5.08
N ALA A 132 -5.50 -32.83 4.51
CA ALA A 132 -4.79 -32.08 3.48
C ALA A 132 -4.34 -30.74 4.05
N THR A 133 -3.11 -30.71 4.58
CA THR A 133 -2.46 -29.47 5.01
C THR A 133 -2.12 -28.66 3.76
N THR A 134 -2.87 -27.60 3.51
CA THR A 134 -2.58 -26.68 2.41
C THR A 134 -1.76 -25.50 2.96
N VAL A 135 -0.55 -25.35 2.44
CA VAL A 135 0.33 -24.21 2.75
C VAL A 135 0.17 -23.20 1.63
N SER A 136 -0.48 -22.08 1.92
CA SER A 136 -0.59 -20.96 0.99
C SER A 136 0.41 -19.88 1.38
N THR A 137 1.41 -19.67 0.54
CA THR A 137 2.38 -18.57 0.68
C THR A 137 1.95 -17.41 -0.21
N SER A 138 1.66 -16.27 0.40
CA SER A 138 1.39 -15.03 -0.30
C SER A 138 2.61 -14.11 -0.23
N VAL A 139 2.94 -13.49 -1.37
CA VAL A 139 3.94 -12.43 -1.46
C VAL A 139 3.21 -11.10 -1.36
N SER A 140 3.74 -10.19 -0.55
CA SER A 140 3.23 -8.86 -0.34
C SER A 140 4.35 -7.84 -0.47
N PHE A 141 4.00 -6.65 -0.93
CA PHE A 141 4.93 -5.54 -1.09
C PHE A 141 4.60 -4.46 -0.07
N ASN A 142 5.61 -4.03 0.69
CA ASN A 142 5.49 -2.95 1.65
C ASN A 142 5.77 -1.62 0.95
N VAL A 143 4.68 -0.91 0.64
CA VAL A 143 4.72 0.40 -0.02
C VAL A 143 5.52 1.42 0.78
N LEU A 144 5.41 1.40 2.11
CA LEU A 144 6.12 2.33 2.99
C LEU A 144 7.64 2.21 2.83
N GLN A 145 8.15 0.98 2.78
CA GLN A 145 9.57 0.71 2.59
C GLN A 145 10.05 1.10 1.19
N ILE A 146 9.24 0.82 0.16
CA ILE A 146 9.54 1.22 -1.23
C ILE A 146 9.66 2.74 -1.34
N LEU A 147 8.75 3.49 -0.69
CA LEU A 147 8.81 4.95 -0.65
C LEU A 147 10.12 5.45 -0.01
N VAL A 148 10.51 4.90 1.13
CA VAL A 148 11.75 5.29 1.83
C VAL A 148 12.99 5.05 0.96
N ILE A 149 13.06 3.89 0.30
CA ILE A 149 14.16 3.56 -0.61
C ILE A 149 14.17 4.50 -1.81
N ALA A 150 13.01 4.73 -2.45
CA ALA A 150 12.92 5.62 -3.60
C ALA A 150 13.31 7.05 -3.25
N ILE A 151 12.97 7.53 -2.05
CA ILE A 151 13.42 8.83 -1.54
C ILE A 151 14.94 8.85 -1.36
N ALA A 152 15.51 7.84 -0.69
CA ALA A 152 16.94 7.76 -0.46
C ALA A 152 17.73 7.71 -1.78
N VAL A 153 17.27 6.90 -2.75
CA VAL A 153 17.87 6.78 -4.08
C VAL A 153 17.71 8.08 -4.88
N GLY A 154 16.53 8.71 -4.84
CA GLY A 154 16.29 9.99 -5.51
C GLY A 154 17.22 11.08 -4.98
N VAL A 155 17.33 11.23 -3.66
CA VAL A 155 18.23 12.20 -3.03
C VAL A 155 19.70 11.88 -3.31
N ALA A 156 20.09 10.60 -3.31
CA ALA A 156 21.45 10.19 -3.67
C ALA A 156 21.77 10.53 -5.13
N ALA A 157 20.86 10.23 -6.06
CA ALA A 157 21.00 10.59 -7.48
C ALA A 157 21.13 12.11 -7.68
N LEU A 158 20.37 12.91 -6.92
CA LEU A 158 20.54 14.36 -6.92
C LEU A 158 21.95 14.80 -6.48
N LYS A 159 22.49 14.19 -5.42
CA LYS A 159 23.82 14.51 -4.89
C LYS A 159 24.95 14.08 -5.82
N VAL A 160 24.78 12.99 -6.57
CA VAL A 160 25.75 12.51 -7.58
C VAL A 160 25.87 13.48 -8.77
N GLY A 161 24.81 14.23 -9.09
CA GLY A 161 24.85 15.28 -10.11
C GLY A 161 24.87 14.72 -11.54
N LYS A 162 25.79 15.22 -12.38
CA LYS A 162 25.83 14.90 -13.82
C LYS A 162 25.94 13.40 -14.12
N ALA A 163 26.67 12.65 -13.29
CA ALA A 163 26.85 11.21 -13.50
C ALA A 163 25.54 10.40 -13.35
N ALA A 164 24.52 10.95 -12.67
CA ALA A 164 23.23 10.28 -12.48
C ALA A 164 22.17 10.66 -13.53
N GLU A 165 22.46 11.59 -14.45
CA GLU A 165 21.51 12.03 -15.49
C GLU A 165 20.89 10.89 -16.34
N PRO A 166 21.64 9.89 -16.83
CA PRO A 166 21.02 8.80 -17.59
C PRO A 166 20.04 7.96 -16.76
N PHE A 167 20.31 7.77 -15.47
CA PHE A 167 19.40 7.07 -14.56
C PHE A 167 18.12 7.88 -14.31
N LEU A 168 18.25 9.19 -14.10
CA LEU A 168 17.10 10.06 -13.89
C LEU A 168 16.20 10.15 -15.13
N ASN A 169 16.80 10.24 -16.31
CA ASN A 169 16.05 10.27 -17.57
C ASN A 169 15.28 8.96 -17.81
N LEU A 170 15.89 7.81 -17.51
CA LEU A 170 15.22 6.51 -17.61
C LEU A 170 14.00 6.43 -16.67
N ASN A 171 14.14 6.86 -15.41
CA ASN A 171 13.03 6.89 -14.46
C ASN A 171 11.93 7.86 -14.89
N ALA A 172 12.29 9.01 -15.47
CA ALA A 172 11.34 9.97 -15.99
C ALA A 172 10.56 9.41 -17.19
N SER A 173 11.25 8.76 -18.15
CA SER A 173 10.60 8.13 -19.30
C SER A 173 9.72 6.94 -18.91
N ALA A 174 10.12 6.17 -17.89
CA ALA A 174 9.35 5.03 -17.40
C ALA A 174 8.02 5.42 -16.73
N LEU A 175 7.90 6.67 -16.25
CA LEU A 175 6.65 7.22 -15.71
C LEU A 175 5.73 7.80 -16.80
N ALA A 176 6.30 8.22 -17.92
CA ALA A 176 5.55 8.85 -19.01
C ALA A 176 4.76 7.85 -19.87
N VAL A 177 5.00 6.54 -19.69
CA VAL A 177 4.39 5.42 -20.42
C VAL A 177 3.30 4.76 -19.60
#